data_AF-A0AA39C9Z0-F1
#
_entry.id   AF-A0AA39C9Z0-F1
#
_cell.length_a   1.000
_cell.length_b   1.000
_cell.length_c   1.000
_cell.angle_alpha   90.00
_cell.angle_beta   90.00
_cell.angle_gamma   90.00
#
_symmetry.space_group_name_H-M   'P 1'
#
loop_
_entity.id
_entity.type
_entity.pdbx_description
1 polymer ?
#
loop_
_entity_poly.entity_id
_entity_poly.type
_entity_poly.pdbx_seq_one_letter_code
_entity_poly.pdbx_strand_id
1 'polypeptide(L)'
;ASMDLPPDKAKLLKQYDNEKKWDIICDQERVQAKDPPSHYLSKLRTYLDPKASRSHRKRKMVGESTSTQVLRDLEISLRTNHIEWVREFLDEENQGLDALIDYLSFRLLMMRHEQRLIEFRTESEEKIQTSGIVENPTTLNNGYSRPPLHEFKDSPSVKRRSRHVARLNMGEAKDDIHVCILCMRAIMNNKYGFNMVIQHREAINCIALSLIHKSLRTKALVLELLAAICLVKGGHEIILSAFDNFKEVCTEKKRFETLMAYFTQYDSFHIEFMVACMQFVNIVVHSVEDMNFRVHLQYEFTKLGLDEYLEKLKHTESEDLQVQISAYLDNVFDVAALMEDSETKTAALEKVAELEDELGHAHDKMTELERESLAKLAELETELGAMKVDYIEVLETRRIVEEELAALKRQKQDSARRQSVLESKIIELETLTGTLTKGSAIASLQHESPAKSSTLENIISSMNSTSPIGDFASLPAPVPPPSPPQCPPPPPPPPPPPPSMVLRTPGDNKSPPPAPIPPPPAGMMQAPDGAMTIKRKTNQSCSLSVPTFSILPKEMWK
;
A
#
# COMPACT_ATOMS: atom_id res chain seq x y z
N ALA A 1 -0.50 -38.88 -12.92
CA ALA A 1 0.77 -39.19 -13.60
C ALA A 1 0.60 -38.90 -15.09
N SER A 2 0.27 -39.89 -15.93
CA SER A 2 0.27 -39.81 -17.41
C SER A 2 -0.32 -38.53 -18.05
N MET A 3 -1.43 -38.00 -17.52
CA MET A 3 -2.17 -36.85 -18.09
C MET A 3 -1.77 -35.46 -17.52
N ASP A 4 -0.73 -35.37 -16.69
CA ASP A 4 -0.18 -34.12 -16.10
C ASP A 4 -1.22 -33.11 -15.52
N LEU A 5 -2.26 -33.64 -14.86
CA LEU A 5 -3.40 -32.84 -14.40
C LEU A 5 -3.10 -32.05 -13.12
N PRO A 6 -3.47 -30.74 -13.05
CA PRO A 6 -3.41 -29.97 -11.81
C PRO A 6 -4.16 -30.62 -10.64
N PRO A 7 -3.70 -30.47 -9.38
CA PRO A 7 -4.30 -31.12 -8.21
C PRO A 7 -5.81 -30.92 -8.08
N ASP A 8 -6.31 -29.72 -8.37
CA ASP A 8 -7.74 -29.36 -8.36
C ASP A 8 -8.56 -30.26 -9.31
N LYS A 9 -8.08 -30.42 -10.56
CA LYS A 9 -8.74 -31.25 -11.59
C LYS A 9 -8.59 -32.74 -11.28
N ALA A 10 -7.44 -33.17 -10.77
CA ALA A 10 -7.22 -34.55 -10.34
C ALA A 10 -8.12 -34.93 -9.14
N LYS A 11 -8.38 -33.98 -8.22
CA LYS A 11 -9.33 -34.16 -7.11
C LYS A 11 -10.78 -34.27 -7.60
N LEU A 12 -11.16 -33.55 -8.67
CA LEU A 12 -12.48 -33.69 -9.29
C LEU A 12 -12.67 -35.07 -9.92
N LEU A 13 -11.74 -35.53 -10.78
CA LEU A 13 -11.85 -36.85 -11.42
C LEU A 13 -11.85 -38.01 -10.40
N LYS A 14 -11.16 -37.87 -9.25
CA LYS A 14 -11.21 -38.86 -8.17
C LYS A 14 -12.62 -39.08 -7.60
N GLN A 15 -13.51 -38.08 -7.70
CA GLN A 15 -14.90 -38.14 -7.21
C GLN A 15 -15.88 -38.81 -8.20
N TYR A 16 -15.45 -39.13 -9.43
CA TYR A 16 -16.32 -39.80 -10.40
C TYR A 16 -16.71 -41.21 -9.91
N ASP A 17 -17.86 -41.69 -10.36
CA ASP A 17 -18.28 -43.09 -10.23
C ASP A 17 -17.33 -44.06 -10.96
N ASN A 18 -17.39 -45.33 -10.55
CA ASN A 18 -16.47 -46.36 -11.06
C ASN A 18 -16.71 -46.71 -12.54
N GLU A 19 -17.93 -46.51 -13.04
CA GLU A 19 -18.30 -46.72 -14.44
C GLU A 19 -17.59 -45.70 -15.35
N LYS A 20 -17.77 -44.39 -15.12
CA LYS A 20 -17.01 -43.35 -15.86
C LYS A 20 -15.50 -43.46 -15.70
N LYS A 21 -15.00 -43.93 -14.54
CA LYS A 21 -13.57 -44.19 -14.35
C LYS A 21 -13.08 -45.34 -15.23
N TRP A 22 -13.90 -46.36 -15.43
CA TRP A 22 -13.59 -47.48 -16.33
C TRP A 22 -13.64 -47.06 -17.79
N ASP A 23 -14.62 -46.26 -18.20
CA ASP A 23 -14.70 -45.69 -19.55
C ASP A 23 -13.45 -44.87 -19.89
N ILE A 24 -13.00 -44.00 -18.98
CA ILE A 24 -11.78 -43.19 -19.14
C ILE A 24 -10.52 -44.08 -19.30
N ILE A 25 -10.46 -45.24 -18.64
CA ILE A 25 -9.36 -46.20 -18.81
C ILE A 25 -9.44 -46.87 -20.20
N CYS A 26 -10.63 -47.33 -20.60
CA CYS A 26 -10.87 -47.94 -21.91
C CYS A 26 -10.53 -47.00 -23.07
N ASP A 27 -10.89 -45.71 -22.95
CA ASP A 27 -10.53 -44.69 -23.94
C ASP A 27 -9.02 -44.40 -23.92
N GLN A 28 -8.39 -44.35 -22.75
CA GLN A 28 -6.95 -44.08 -22.65
C GLN A 28 -6.09 -45.21 -23.27
N GLU A 29 -6.50 -46.48 -23.18
CA GLU A 29 -5.81 -47.59 -23.86
C GLU A 29 -5.94 -47.52 -25.40
N ARG A 30 -6.97 -46.84 -25.91
CA ARG A 30 -7.22 -46.65 -27.36
C ARG A 30 -6.47 -45.44 -27.93
N VAL A 31 -5.96 -44.53 -27.09
CA VAL A 31 -5.18 -43.36 -27.51
C VAL A 31 -3.70 -43.76 -27.66
N GLN A 32 -3.25 -43.88 -28.91
CA GLN A 32 -1.85 -44.09 -29.26
C GLN A 32 -1.28 -42.85 -29.96
N ALA A 33 0.00 -42.56 -29.72
CA ALA A 33 0.69 -41.47 -30.40
C ALA A 33 0.87 -41.78 -31.89
N LYS A 34 0.59 -40.81 -32.77
CA LYS A 34 0.67 -40.95 -34.23
C LYS A 34 2.07 -41.32 -34.73
N ASP A 35 3.08 -40.65 -34.19
CA ASP A 35 4.50 -40.77 -34.53
C ASP A 35 5.35 -40.63 -33.24
N PRO A 36 6.49 -41.34 -33.10
CA PRO A 36 7.39 -41.20 -31.96
C PRO A 36 8.24 -39.91 -32.05
N PRO A 37 8.81 -39.41 -30.93
CA PRO A 37 9.68 -38.22 -30.92
C PRO A 37 10.79 -38.25 -31.97
N SER A 38 11.47 -39.39 -32.10
CA SER A 38 12.57 -39.61 -33.05
C SER A 38 12.19 -39.38 -34.52
N HIS A 39 10.91 -39.52 -34.90
CA HIS A 39 10.41 -39.21 -36.25
C HIS A 39 10.53 -37.71 -36.55
N TYR A 40 10.04 -36.87 -35.63
CA TYR A 40 10.09 -35.41 -35.75
C TYR A 40 11.53 -34.91 -35.70
N LEU A 41 12.33 -35.46 -34.80
CA LEU A 41 13.74 -35.10 -34.60
C LEU A 41 14.61 -35.47 -35.79
N SER A 42 14.37 -36.62 -36.44
CA SER A 42 15.03 -37.02 -37.69
C SER A 42 14.78 -36.01 -38.83
N LYS A 43 13.60 -35.40 -38.90
CA LYS A 43 13.25 -34.34 -39.84
C LYS A 43 13.90 -33.00 -39.46
N LEU A 44 13.78 -32.57 -38.20
CA LEU A 44 14.42 -31.34 -37.67
C LEU A 44 15.94 -31.32 -37.90
N ARG A 45 16.64 -32.38 -37.47
CA ARG A 45 18.09 -32.55 -37.68
C ARG A 45 18.46 -32.66 -39.18
N THR A 46 17.51 -33.05 -40.05
CA THR A 46 17.70 -33.06 -41.52
C THR A 46 17.47 -31.69 -42.16
N TYR A 47 16.62 -30.82 -41.60
CA TYR A 47 16.56 -29.42 -42.01
C TYR A 47 17.84 -28.66 -41.65
N LEU A 48 18.41 -28.92 -40.47
CA LEU A 48 19.63 -28.27 -40.00
C LEU A 48 20.88 -28.62 -40.83
N ASP A 49 20.98 -29.84 -41.39
CA ASP A 49 22.11 -30.29 -42.21
C ASP A 49 22.26 -29.46 -43.51
N PRO A 50 23.34 -28.66 -43.69
CA PRO A 50 23.56 -27.87 -44.91
C PRO A 50 23.76 -28.74 -46.17
N LYS A 51 24.15 -30.01 -46.00
CA LYS A 51 24.38 -30.98 -47.08
C LYS A 51 23.08 -31.73 -47.46
N ALA A 52 22.07 -31.77 -46.61
CA ALA A 52 20.80 -32.48 -46.85
C ALA A 52 20.12 -32.07 -48.16
N SER A 53 20.09 -30.76 -48.45
CA SER A 53 19.58 -30.20 -49.71
C SER A 53 20.22 -30.80 -50.98
N ARG A 54 21.43 -31.36 -50.88
CA ARG A 54 22.15 -32.03 -51.99
C ARG A 54 21.85 -33.53 -52.04
N SER A 55 21.77 -34.21 -50.89
CA SER A 55 21.53 -35.65 -50.80
C SER A 55 20.08 -36.03 -51.15
N HIS A 56 19.90 -36.88 -52.17
CA HIS A 56 18.59 -37.40 -52.55
C HIS A 56 17.93 -38.19 -51.40
N ARG A 57 18.70 -38.99 -50.66
CA ARG A 57 18.22 -39.74 -49.49
C ARG A 57 17.70 -38.80 -48.39
N LYS A 58 18.43 -37.73 -48.07
CA LYS A 58 17.99 -36.75 -47.06
C LYS A 58 16.73 -35.99 -47.49
N ARG A 59 16.61 -35.57 -48.75
CA ARG A 59 15.35 -34.98 -49.25
C ARG A 59 14.17 -35.94 -49.09
N LYS A 60 14.33 -37.23 -49.41
CA LYS A 60 13.26 -38.23 -49.22
C LYS A 60 12.90 -38.48 -47.75
N MET A 61 13.83 -38.28 -46.79
CA MET A 61 13.54 -38.43 -45.35
C MET A 61 12.61 -37.34 -44.79
N VAL A 62 12.60 -36.15 -45.38
CA VAL A 62 11.66 -35.08 -45.00
C VAL A 62 10.22 -35.46 -45.36
N GLY A 63 10.04 -36.01 -46.56
CA GLY A 63 8.72 -36.29 -47.14
C GLY A 63 8.12 -35.07 -47.84
N GLU A 64 6.81 -35.11 -48.06
CA GLU A 64 6.05 -34.06 -48.76
C GLU A 64 5.49 -32.99 -47.81
N SER A 65 5.51 -33.24 -46.50
CA SER A 65 5.17 -32.25 -45.47
C SER A 65 6.13 -31.07 -45.50
N THR A 66 5.63 -29.85 -45.26
CA THR A 66 6.51 -28.68 -45.05
C THR A 66 7.12 -28.69 -43.65
N SER A 67 8.21 -27.96 -43.44
CA SER A 67 8.79 -27.78 -42.09
C SER A 67 7.76 -27.26 -41.09
N THR A 68 6.92 -26.31 -41.50
CA THR A 68 5.83 -25.77 -40.70
C THR A 68 4.79 -26.83 -40.32
N GLN A 69 4.47 -27.77 -41.22
CA GLN A 69 3.55 -28.85 -40.87
C GLN A 69 4.18 -29.87 -39.91
N VAL A 70 5.46 -30.22 -40.11
CA VAL A 70 6.20 -31.09 -39.18
C VAL A 70 6.27 -30.47 -37.78
N LEU A 71 6.44 -29.15 -37.69
CA LEU A 71 6.39 -28.41 -36.43
C LEU A 71 4.98 -28.36 -35.82
N ARG A 72 3.91 -28.22 -36.62
CA ARG A 72 2.53 -28.25 -36.11
C ARG A 72 2.14 -29.63 -35.57
N ASP A 73 2.49 -30.69 -36.28
CA ASP A 73 2.27 -32.07 -35.81
C ASP A 73 3.08 -32.35 -34.52
N LEU A 74 4.28 -31.78 -34.39
CA LEU A 74 5.10 -31.82 -33.18
C LEU A 74 4.49 -31.02 -32.01
N GLU A 75 4.00 -29.80 -32.27
CA GLU A 75 3.33 -28.95 -31.26
C GLU A 75 2.11 -29.66 -30.67
N ILE A 76 1.30 -30.26 -31.52
CA ILE A 76 0.15 -31.08 -31.12
C ILE A 76 0.64 -32.26 -30.28
N SER A 77 1.65 -33.01 -30.76
CA SER A 77 2.21 -34.16 -30.03
C SER A 77 2.72 -33.79 -28.64
N LEU A 78 3.48 -32.69 -28.50
CA LEU A 78 3.98 -32.18 -27.22
C LEU A 78 2.86 -31.74 -26.25
N ARG A 79 1.72 -31.28 -26.78
CA ARG A 79 0.61 -30.73 -25.99
C ARG A 79 -0.51 -31.73 -25.68
N THR A 80 -0.69 -32.78 -26.49
CA THR A 80 -1.84 -33.70 -26.37
C THR A 80 -1.49 -35.17 -26.17
N ASN A 81 -0.23 -35.58 -26.34
CA ASN A 81 0.18 -36.95 -25.97
C ASN A 81 0.34 -37.09 -24.45
N HIS A 82 0.48 -38.33 -24.00
CA HIS A 82 0.79 -38.66 -22.61
C HIS A 82 2.18 -38.14 -22.21
N ILE A 83 2.39 -37.80 -20.93
CA ILE A 83 3.59 -37.07 -20.50
C ILE A 83 4.91 -37.83 -20.69
N GLU A 84 4.89 -39.16 -20.72
CA GLU A 84 6.08 -39.96 -21.00
C GLU A 84 6.61 -39.76 -22.44
N TRP A 85 5.75 -39.44 -23.42
CA TRP A 85 6.16 -39.05 -24.79
C TRP A 85 6.95 -37.73 -24.77
N VAL A 86 6.57 -36.79 -23.89
CA VAL A 86 7.28 -35.52 -23.71
C VAL A 86 8.62 -35.74 -22.99
N ARG A 87 8.70 -36.71 -22.07
CA ARG A 87 9.98 -37.12 -21.45
C ARG A 87 10.91 -37.80 -22.45
N GLU A 88 10.40 -38.72 -23.27
CA GLU A 88 11.14 -39.35 -24.37
C GLU A 88 11.68 -38.29 -25.34
N PHE A 89 10.86 -37.30 -25.73
CA PHE A 89 11.34 -36.18 -26.54
C PHE A 89 12.49 -35.37 -25.89
N LEU A 90 12.50 -35.27 -24.56
CA LEU A 90 13.45 -34.47 -23.78
C LEU A 90 14.67 -35.26 -23.26
N ASP A 91 14.77 -36.56 -23.50
CA ASP A 91 15.80 -37.41 -22.88
C ASP A 91 17.22 -37.27 -23.49
N GLU A 92 18.17 -37.99 -22.90
CA GLU A 92 19.58 -38.02 -23.29
C GLU A 92 19.86 -38.71 -24.64
N GLU A 93 18.92 -39.51 -25.17
CA GLU A 93 19.06 -40.16 -26.49
C GLU A 93 18.49 -39.29 -27.61
N ASN A 94 17.30 -38.73 -27.38
CA ASN A 94 16.56 -37.91 -28.34
C ASN A 94 17.10 -36.48 -28.42
N GLN A 95 17.46 -35.88 -27.28
CA GLN A 95 17.99 -34.51 -27.15
C GLN A 95 17.13 -33.50 -27.94
N GLY A 96 15.81 -33.58 -27.76
CA GLY A 96 14.84 -32.89 -28.60
C GLY A 96 14.67 -31.41 -28.30
N LEU A 97 14.94 -30.99 -27.05
CA LEU A 97 15.00 -29.58 -26.67
C LEU A 97 16.07 -28.85 -27.49
N ASP A 98 17.30 -29.37 -27.52
CA ASP A 98 18.42 -28.77 -28.24
C ASP A 98 18.16 -28.74 -29.75
N ALA A 99 17.58 -29.82 -30.31
CA ALA A 99 17.22 -29.88 -31.72
C ALA A 99 16.13 -28.86 -32.12
N LEU A 100 15.22 -28.52 -31.20
CA LEU A 100 14.22 -27.48 -31.38
C LEU A 100 14.83 -26.07 -31.27
N ILE A 101 15.78 -25.87 -30.34
CA ILE A 101 16.48 -24.59 -30.13
C ILE A 101 17.45 -24.29 -31.28
N ASP A 102 18.24 -25.27 -31.72
CA ASP A 102 19.07 -25.18 -32.94
C ASP A 102 18.21 -24.74 -34.15
N TYR A 103 17.02 -25.34 -34.28
CA TYR A 103 16.10 -25.02 -35.36
C TYR A 103 15.55 -23.59 -35.22
N LEU A 104 15.06 -23.20 -34.04
CA LEU A 104 14.58 -21.85 -33.76
C LEU A 104 15.68 -20.80 -34.02
N SER A 105 16.89 -21.02 -33.50
CA SER A 105 18.07 -20.18 -33.70
C SER A 105 18.43 -20.03 -35.19
N PHE A 106 18.43 -21.13 -35.95
CA PHE A 106 18.61 -21.12 -37.40
C PHE A 106 17.54 -20.26 -38.10
N ARG A 107 16.25 -20.39 -37.73
CA ARG A 107 15.16 -19.60 -38.33
C ARG A 107 15.24 -18.12 -37.96
N LEU A 108 15.59 -17.78 -36.72
CA LEU A 108 15.83 -16.42 -36.26
C LEU A 108 16.99 -15.76 -37.02
N LEU A 109 18.10 -16.49 -37.22
CA LEU A 109 19.24 -16.04 -38.03
C LEU A 109 18.89 -15.90 -39.53
N MET A 110 17.93 -16.67 -40.04
CA MET A 110 17.34 -16.44 -41.36
C MET A 110 16.56 -15.12 -41.40
N MET A 111 15.59 -14.95 -40.49
CA MET A 111 14.70 -13.79 -40.46
C MET A 111 15.46 -12.47 -40.22
N ARG A 112 16.39 -12.40 -39.25
CA ARG A 112 17.23 -11.21 -39.02
C ARG A 112 18.17 -10.90 -40.20
N HIS A 113 18.53 -11.89 -41.01
CA HIS A 113 19.32 -11.63 -42.22
C HIS A 113 18.45 -11.06 -43.36
N GLU A 114 17.25 -11.61 -43.54
CA GLU A 114 16.26 -11.09 -44.49
C GLU A 114 15.83 -9.65 -44.14
N GLN A 115 15.56 -9.38 -42.87
CA GLN A 115 15.20 -8.06 -42.38
C GLN A 115 16.27 -7.00 -42.66
N ARG A 116 17.55 -7.28 -42.37
CA ARG A 116 18.65 -6.35 -42.69
C ARG A 116 18.85 -6.09 -44.18
N LEU A 117 18.49 -7.04 -45.05
CA LEU A 117 18.48 -6.84 -46.50
C LEU A 117 17.32 -5.95 -46.98
N ILE A 118 16.22 -5.88 -46.21
CA ILE A 118 15.11 -4.96 -46.45
C ILE A 118 15.48 -3.55 -45.94
N GLU A 119 16.01 -3.44 -44.72
CA GLU A 119 16.42 -2.17 -44.11
C GLU A 119 17.46 -1.43 -44.96
N PHE A 120 18.53 -2.13 -45.39
CA PHE A 120 19.53 -1.58 -46.31
C PHE A 120 18.96 -1.18 -47.68
N ARG A 121 17.88 -1.83 -48.12
CA ARG A 121 17.19 -1.48 -49.37
C ARG A 121 16.40 -0.18 -49.20
N THR A 122 15.64 -0.02 -48.12
CA THR A 122 14.89 1.21 -47.82
C THR A 122 15.84 2.40 -47.69
N GLU A 123 16.93 2.26 -46.92
CA GLU A 123 17.96 3.30 -46.76
C GLU A 123 18.57 3.69 -48.12
N SER A 124 18.77 2.73 -49.03
CA SER A 124 19.26 2.98 -50.39
C SER A 124 18.24 3.73 -51.26
N GLU A 125 16.95 3.36 -51.18
CA GLU A 125 15.88 3.96 -51.98
C GLU A 125 15.56 5.40 -51.52
N GLU A 126 15.53 5.67 -50.21
CA GLU A 126 15.43 7.02 -49.64
C GLU A 126 16.61 7.92 -50.05
N LYS A 127 17.83 7.36 -50.06
CA LYS A 127 19.05 8.09 -50.43
C LYS A 127 19.11 8.43 -51.93
N ILE A 128 18.48 7.62 -52.78
CA ILE A 128 18.32 7.90 -54.20
C ILE A 128 17.26 8.99 -54.41
N GLN A 129 16.12 8.94 -53.72
CA GLN A 129 15.06 9.96 -53.83
C GLN A 129 15.53 11.33 -53.34
N THR A 130 16.22 11.40 -52.20
CA THR A 130 16.79 12.65 -51.66
C THR A 130 17.92 13.23 -52.53
N SER A 131 18.61 12.40 -53.31
CA SER A 131 19.62 12.86 -54.29
C SER A 131 19.00 13.37 -55.61
N GLY A 132 17.69 13.25 -55.80
CA GLY A 132 17.01 13.54 -57.07
C GLY A 132 16.63 15.00 -57.33
N ILE A 133 16.90 15.92 -56.40
CA ILE A 133 16.39 17.31 -56.45
C ILE A 133 17.53 18.36 -56.44
N VAL A 134 18.62 18.09 -57.16
CA VAL A 134 19.67 19.09 -57.44
C VAL A 134 20.13 19.00 -58.89
N GLU A 135 19.67 19.95 -59.72
CA GLU A 135 20.22 20.16 -61.05
C GLU A 135 21.57 20.88 -60.96
N ASN A 136 22.68 20.20 -61.26
CA ASN A 136 23.78 20.73 -62.08
C ASN A 136 24.89 19.67 -62.33
N PRO A 137 25.34 19.46 -63.59
CA PRO A 137 26.35 18.45 -63.92
C PRO A 137 27.78 19.01 -63.93
N THR A 138 28.47 19.00 -62.78
CA THR A 138 29.93 19.25 -62.71
C THR A 138 30.67 18.18 -61.93
N THR A 139 31.38 17.34 -62.68
CA THR A 139 32.60 16.60 -62.34
C THR A 139 33.11 16.64 -60.89
N LEU A 140 33.15 15.47 -60.25
CA LEU A 140 34.43 14.99 -59.70
C LEU A 140 34.53 13.46 -59.75
N ASN A 141 35.66 12.96 -60.23
CA ASN A 141 35.98 11.54 -60.26
C ASN A 141 36.56 11.12 -58.91
N ASN A 142 35.96 10.11 -58.25
CA ASN A 142 36.61 9.43 -57.13
C ASN A 142 36.22 7.94 -57.11
N GLY A 143 36.75 7.18 -58.08
CA GLY A 143 36.37 5.80 -58.42
C GLY A 143 36.73 4.71 -57.40
N TYR A 144 36.22 4.79 -56.17
CA TYR A 144 35.99 3.60 -55.35
C TYR A 144 34.64 2.99 -55.73
N SER A 145 34.65 2.11 -56.72
CA SER A 145 33.47 1.37 -57.16
C SER A 145 32.95 0.44 -56.04
N ARG A 146 32.06 0.96 -55.18
CA ARG A 146 31.18 0.12 -54.36
C ARG A 146 30.41 -0.82 -55.29
N PRO A 147 30.30 -2.12 -55.00
CA PRO A 147 29.59 -3.04 -55.88
C PRO A 147 28.11 -2.64 -56.03
N PRO A 148 27.52 -2.76 -57.24
CA PRO A 148 26.10 -2.49 -57.44
C PRO A 148 25.21 -3.38 -56.55
N LEU A 149 24.02 -2.87 -56.20
CA LEU A 149 23.00 -3.53 -55.36
C LEU A 149 22.63 -4.97 -55.78
N HIS A 150 22.94 -5.36 -57.02
CA HIS A 150 22.79 -6.72 -57.52
C HIS A 150 23.64 -7.75 -56.75
N GLU A 151 24.88 -7.42 -56.35
CA GLU A 151 25.81 -8.41 -55.78
C GLU A 151 25.37 -8.99 -54.43
N PHE A 152 24.66 -8.23 -53.59
CA PHE A 152 24.20 -8.74 -52.29
C PHE A 152 23.06 -9.74 -52.42
N LYS A 153 22.14 -9.53 -53.38
CA LYS A 153 21.11 -10.51 -53.76
C LYS A 153 21.73 -11.74 -54.45
N ASP A 154 22.87 -11.54 -55.11
CA ASP A 154 23.65 -12.57 -55.78
C ASP A 154 24.67 -13.29 -54.90
N SER A 155 24.83 -12.87 -53.64
CA SER A 155 25.74 -13.46 -52.67
C SER A 155 25.62 -15.00 -52.66
N PRO A 156 26.72 -15.75 -52.89
CA PRO A 156 26.69 -17.21 -52.93
C PRO A 156 26.15 -17.85 -51.65
N SER A 157 26.16 -17.14 -50.53
CA SER A 157 25.55 -17.56 -49.26
C SER A 157 24.02 -17.48 -49.31
N VAL A 158 23.45 -16.33 -49.71
CA VAL A 158 22.00 -16.11 -49.83
C VAL A 158 21.39 -17.06 -50.86
N LYS A 159 21.97 -17.13 -52.06
CA LYS A 159 21.57 -18.07 -53.11
C LYS A 159 21.75 -19.54 -52.70
N ARG A 160 22.63 -19.88 -51.75
CA ARG A 160 22.75 -21.25 -51.21
C ARG A 160 21.67 -21.55 -50.18
N ARG A 161 21.35 -20.59 -49.30
CA ARG A 161 20.35 -20.71 -48.23
C ARG A 161 18.93 -20.82 -48.79
N SER A 162 18.55 -19.95 -49.72
CA SER A 162 17.25 -20.01 -50.43
C SER A 162 17.04 -21.35 -51.16
N ARG A 163 18.08 -21.85 -51.87
CA ARG A 163 18.03 -23.17 -52.52
C ARG A 163 17.99 -24.35 -51.53
N HIS A 164 18.46 -24.19 -50.30
CA HIS A 164 18.38 -25.23 -49.28
C HIS A 164 16.95 -25.32 -48.71
N VAL A 165 16.36 -24.18 -48.33
CA VAL A 165 14.95 -24.04 -47.92
C VAL A 165 14.01 -24.67 -48.95
N ALA A 166 14.09 -24.25 -50.21
CA ALA A 166 13.23 -24.75 -51.28
C ALA A 166 13.42 -26.26 -51.57
N ARG A 167 14.65 -26.79 -51.45
CA ARG A 167 14.95 -28.21 -51.71
C ARG A 167 14.61 -29.15 -50.56
N LEU A 168 14.27 -28.62 -49.39
CA LEU A 168 13.81 -29.37 -48.23
C LEU A 168 12.35 -29.04 -47.87
N ASN A 169 11.61 -28.39 -48.79
CA ASN A 169 10.20 -28.01 -48.60
C ASN A 169 9.96 -27.21 -47.31
N MET A 170 10.92 -26.37 -46.92
CA MET A 170 10.83 -25.59 -45.69
C MET A 170 9.88 -24.41 -45.90
N GLY A 171 8.90 -24.24 -45.00
CA GLY A 171 7.86 -23.20 -45.10
C GLY A 171 8.35 -21.81 -44.68
N GLU A 172 7.45 -20.88 -44.39
CA GLU A 172 7.81 -19.49 -44.07
C GLU A 172 8.61 -19.34 -42.78
N ALA A 173 9.62 -18.45 -42.77
CA ALA A 173 10.48 -18.21 -41.61
C ALA A 173 9.65 -17.86 -40.35
N LYS A 174 8.62 -17.04 -40.55
CA LYS A 174 7.67 -16.51 -39.57
C LYS A 174 6.87 -17.61 -38.87
N ASP A 175 6.15 -18.41 -39.63
CA ASP A 175 5.28 -19.46 -39.12
C ASP A 175 6.07 -20.51 -38.34
N ASP A 176 7.21 -20.94 -38.86
CA ASP A 176 8.09 -21.89 -38.18
C ASP A 176 8.58 -21.36 -36.83
N ILE A 177 8.95 -20.07 -36.73
CA ILE A 177 9.33 -19.43 -35.45
C ILE A 177 8.14 -19.44 -34.49
N HIS A 178 6.97 -19.01 -34.93
CA HIS A 178 5.76 -18.98 -34.09
C HIS A 178 5.38 -20.37 -33.56
N VAL A 179 5.46 -21.41 -34.39
CA VAL A 179 5.17 -22.79 -33.97
C VAL A 179 6.28 -23.36 -33.07
N CYS A 180 7.56 -22.99 -33.26
CA CYS A 180 8.61 -23.35 -32.31
C CYS A 180 8.34 -22.76 -30.91
N ILE A 181 7.87 -21.51 -30.82
CA ILE A 181 7.47 -20.91 -29.54
C ILE A 181 6.25 -21.60 -28.92
N LEU A 182 5.29 -22.08 -29.73
CA LEU A 182 4.21 -22.95 -29.23
C LEU A 182 4.73 -24.30 -28.70
N CYS A 183 5.72 -24.93 -29.36
CA CYS A 183 6.39 -26.12 -28.83
C CYS A 183 7.09 -25.84 -27.49
N MET A 184 7.78 -24.70 -27.35
CA MET A 184 8.38 -24.28 -26.08
C MET A 184 7.31 -24.08 -24.99
N ARG A 185 6.17 -23.47 -25.31
CA ARG A 185 5.01 -23.33 -24.40
C ARG A 185 4.48 -24.69 -23.93
N ALA A 186 4.39 -25.68 -24.82
CA ALA A 186 3.96 -27.03 -24.48
C ALA A 186 4.95 -27.74 -23.54
N ILE A 187 6.26 -27.63 -23.81
CA ILE A 187 7.33 -28.16 -22.96
C ILE A 187 7.31 -27.49 -21.56
N MET A 188 7.16 -26.16 -21.51
CA MET A 188 7.13 -25.37 -20.27
C MET A 188 5.86 -25.60 -19.42
N ASN A 189 4.78 -26.13 -19.99
CA ASN A 189 3.57 -26.48 -19.25
C ASN A 189 3.78 -27.67 -18.29
N ASN A 190 4.83 -28.48 -18.49
CA ASN A 190 5.23 -29.52 -17.55
C ASN A 190 6.43 -29.08 -16.68
N LYS A 191 6.41 -29.45 -15.40
CA LYS A 191 7.47 -29.11 -14.42
C LYS A 191 8.88 -29.62 -14.79
N TYR A 192 9.00 -30.79 -15.43
CA TYR A 192 10.30 -31.31 -15.88
C TYR A 192 10.79 -30.55 -17.11
N GLY A 193 9.92 -30.37 -18.12
CA GLY A 193 10.24 -29.59 -19.32
C GLY A 193 10.62 -28.14 -19.02
N PHE A 194 9.88 -27.46 -18.13
CA PHE A 194 10.22 -26.12 -17.65
C PHE A 194 11.61 -26.06 -16.99
N ASN A 195 11.93 -27.03 -16.13
CA ASN A 195 13.24 -27.09 -15.46
C ASN A 195 14.39 -27.28 -16.46
N MET A 196 14.19 -27.98 -17.57
CA MET A 196 15.19 -28.07 -18.63
C MET A 196 15.31 -26.75 -19.42
N VAL A 197 14.19 -26.11 -19.74
CA VAL A 197 14.18 -24.81 -20.46
C VAL A 197 14.88 -23.71 -19.64
N ILE A 198 14.64 -23.62 -18.33
CA ILE A 198 15.28 -22.58 -17.49
C ILE A 198 16.79 -22.82 -17.29
N GLN A 199 17.25 -24.06 -17.37
CA GLN A 199 18.68 -24.40 -17.31
C GLN A 199 19.40 -24.16 -18.65
N HIS A 200 18.70 -24.25 -19.78
CA HIS A 200 19.28 -24.09 -21.11
C HIS A 200 19.32 -22.61 -21.57
N ARG A 201 20.38 -21.87 -21.19
CA ARG A 201 20.59 -20.44 -21.50
C ARG A 201 20.15 -20.00 -22.91
N GLU A 202 20.59 -20.72 -23.95
CA GLU A 202 20.28 -20.37 -25.34
C GLU A 202 18.80 -20.54 -25.72
N ALA A 203 18.02 -21.31 -24.95
CA ALA A 203 16.57 -21.44 -25.15
C ALA A 203 15.88 -20.11 -24.87
N ILE A 204 16.26 -19.48 -23.75
CA ILE A 204 15.68 -18.23 -23.24
C ILE A 204 16.15 -17.05 -24.10
N ASN A 205 17.42 -17.06 -24.52
CA ASN A 205 17.93 -16.14 -25.54
C ASN A 205 17.13 -16.27 -26.84
N CYS A 206 16.85 -17.49 -27.34
CA CYS A 206 16.03 -17.67 -28.54
C CYS A 206 14.56 -17.24 -28.36
N ILE A 207 13.96 -17.43 -27.19
CA ILE A 207 12.61 -16.92 -26.87
C ILE A 207 12.64 -15.38 -26.88
N ALA A 208 13.57 -14.74 -26.18
CA ALA A 208 13.73 -13.28 -26.16
C ALA A 208 13.97 -12.71 -27.56
N LEU A 209 14.89 -13.30 -28.33
CA LEU A 209 15.16 -12.89 -29.72
C LEU A 209 13.96 -13.09 -30.65
N SER A 210 12.98 -13.94 -30.30
CA SER A 210 11.74 -14.11 -31.08
C SER A 210 10.77 -12.91 -30.95
N LEU A 211 11.01 -11.98 -30.01
CA LEU A 211 10.27 -10.72 -29.90
C LEU A 211 10.36 -9.85 -31.17
N ILE A 212 11.42 -9.98 -31.98
CA ILE A 212 11.56 -9.27 -33.26
C ILE A 212 10.57 -9.77 -34.34
N HIS A 213 9.82 -10.85 -34.07
CA HIS A 213 8.86 -11.41 -35.02
C HIS A 213 7.73 -10.44 -35.34
N LYS A 214 7.36 -10.30 -36.62
CA LYS A 214 6.42 -9.26 -37.06
C LYS A 214 5.01 -9.40 -36.45
N SER A 215 4.50 -10.62 -36.27
CA SER A 215 3.16 -10.84 -35.69
C SER A 215 3.10 -10.48 -34.20
N LEU A 216 2.18 -9.58 -33.84
CA LEU A 216 1.94 -9.15 -32.45
C LEU A 216 1.48 -10.31 -31.56
N ARG A 217 0.68 -11.25 -32.10
CA ARG A 217 0.31 -12.50 -31.41
C ARG A 217 1.52 -13.35 -31.00
N THR A 218 2.57 -13.38 -31.81
CA THR A 218 3.83 -14.08 -31.44
C THR A 218 4.58 -13.31 -30.36
N LYS A 219 4.62 -11.97 -30.44
CA LYS A 219 5.22 -11.13 -29.39
C LYS A 219 4.51 -11.32 -28.05
N ALA A 220 3.18 -11.33 -28.05
CA ALA A 220 2.37 -11.56 -26.85
C ALA A 220 2.73 -12.90 -26.20
N LEU A 221 2.75 -13.99 -26.97
CA LEU A 221 3.15 -15.31 -26.50
C LEU A 221 4.61 -15.37 -26.01
N VAL A 222 5.54 -14.67 -26.66
CA VAL A 222 6.93 -14.56 -26.19
C VAL A 222 6.98 -13.86 -24.83
N LEU A 223 6.23 -12.78 -24.65
CA LEU A 223 6.15 -12.03 -23.39
C LEU A 223 5.45 -12.84 -22.28
N GLU A 224 4.41 -13.61 -22.59
CA GLU A 224 3.79 -14.59 -21.67
C GLU A 224 4.84 -15.57 -21.12
N LEU A 225 5.67 -16.17 -21.99
CA LEU A 225 6.72 -17.12 -21.58
C LEU A 225 7.82 -16.46 -20.75
N LEU A 226 8.30 -15.29 -21.18
CA LEU A 226 9.36 -14.56 -20.48
C LEU A 226 8.90 -14.07 -19.11
N ALA A 227 7.67 -13.56 -18.98
CA ALA A 227 7.12 -13.13 -17.71
C ALA A 227 6.87 -14.31 -16.74
N ALA A 228 6.46 -15.47 -17.28
CA ALA A 228 6.32 -16.70 -16.50
C ALA A 228 7.67 -17.22 -15.97
N ILE A 229 8.75 -17.14 -16.76
CA ILE A 229 10.11 -17.43 -16.29
C ILE A 229 10.58 -16.37 -15.28
N CYS A 230 10.28 -15.09 -15.51
CA CYS A 230 10.75 -13.98 -14.68
C CYS A 230 10.33 -14.10 -13.20
N LEU A 231 9.15 -14.67 -12.92
CA LEU A 231 8.63 -14.78 -11.54
C LEU A 231 9.08 -16.04 -10.77
N VAL A 232 9.72 -17.04 -11.39
CA VAL A 232 10.28 -18.16 -10.61
C VAL A 232 11.61 -17.76 -9.96
N LYS A 233 11.96 -18.39 -8.84
CA LYS A 233 13.17 -18.03 -8.07
C LYS A 233 14.45 -18.12 -8.93
N GLY A 234 15.17 -17.01 -9.05
CA GLY A 234 16.36 -16.86 -9.90
C GLY A 234 16.07 -16.60 -11.38
N GLY A 235 14.81 -16.70 -11.83
CA GLY A 235 14.41 -16.45 -13.22
C GLY A 235 14.54 -14.99 -13.65
N HIS A 236 14.45 -14.04 -12.72
CA HIS A 236 14.61 -12.61 -13.00
C HIS A 236 15.99 -12.27 -13.58
N GLU A 237 17.08 -12.71 -12.93
CA GLU A 237 18.47 -12.53 -13.40
C GLU A 237 18.68 -13.13 -14.80
N ILE A 238 18.09 -14.30 -15.04
CA ILE A 238 18.18 -15.02 -16.31
C ILE A 238 17.46 -14.24 -17.43
N ILE A 239 16.29 -13.66 -17.13
CA ILE A 239 15.55 -12.80 -18.06
C ILE A 239 16.30 -11.50 -18.36
N LEU A 240 16.89 -10.85 -17.35
CA LEU A 240 17.76 -9.69 -17.59
C LEU A 240 18.97 -10.05 -18.46
N SER A 241 19.68 -11.15 -18.16
CA SER A 241 20.81 -11.60 -19.00
C SER A 241 20.38 -11.96 -20.43
N ALA A 242 19.13 -12.36 -20.67
CA ALA A 242 18.60 -12.62 -22.00
C ALA A 242 18.26 -11.31 -22.75
N PHE A 243 17.80 -10.27 -22.04
CA PHE A 243 17.61 -8.94 -22.63
C PHE A 243 18.91 -8.16 -22.82
N ASP A 244 19.94 -8.39 -21.99
CA ASP A 244 21.29 -7.88 -22.25
C ASP A 244 21.92 -8.55 -23.49
N ASN A 245 21.69 -9.86 -23.70
CA ASN A 245 22.05 -10.52 -24.95
C ASN A 245 21.21 -10.00 -26.14
N PHE A 246 19.91 -9.75 -25.96
CA PHE A 246 19.06 -9.14 -26.98
C PHE A 246 19.61 -7.77 -27.40
N LYS A 247 19.99 -6.93 -26.43
CA LYS A 247 20.60 -5.62 -26.66
C LYS A 247 21.85 -5.72 -27.54
N GLU A 248 22.79 -6.61 -27.21
CA GLU A 248 24.00 -6.84 -28.03
C GLU A 248 23.66 -7.33 -29.44
N VAL A 249 22.79 -8.34 -29.55
CA VAL A 249 22.54 -9.09 -30.78
C VAL A 249 21.56 -8.38 -31.73
N CYS A 250 20.73 -7.47 -31.22
CA CYS A 250 19.90 -6.53 -31.97
C CYS A 250 20.52 -5.12 -32.08
N THR A 251 21.69 -4.89 -31.49
CA THR A 251 22.42 -3.60 -31.48
C THR A 251 21.62 -2.41 -30.91
N GLU A 252 20.88 -2.64 -29.83
CA GLU A 252 20.19 -1.58 -29.09
C GLU A 252 21.17 -0.71 -28.27
N LYS A 253 20.84 0.56 -28.03
CA LYS A 253 21.63 1.45 -27.16
C LYS A 253 21.32 1.17 -25.69
N LYS A 254 20.04 0.93 -25.40
CA LYS A 254 19.52 0.50 -24.09
C LYS A 254 18.82 -0.85 -24.24
N ARG A 255 18.82 -1.67 -23.20
CA ARG A 255 17.95 -2.85 -23.17
C ARG A 255 16.48 -2.42 -23.21
N PHE A 256 15.62 -3.28 -23.77
CA PHE A 256 14.19 -3.02 -23.97
C PHE A 256 13.83 -1.90 -24.96
N GLU A 257 14.78 -1.28 -25.67
CA GLU A 257 14.53 -0.18 -26.63
C GLU A 257 13.58 -0.62 -27.75
N THR A 258 13.76 -1.82 -28.30
CA THR A 258 12.89 -2.41 -29.33
C THR A 258 11.53 -2.86 -28.77
N LEU A 259 11.48 -3.33 -27.52
CA LEU A 259 10.23 -3.69 -26.85
C LEU A 259 9.34 -2.45 -26.71
N MET A 260 9.91 -1.34 -26.24
CA MET A 260 9.20 -0.07 -26.08
C MET A 260 8.82 0.56 -27.42
N ALA A 261 9.65 0.43 -28.46
CA ALA A 261 9.26 0.81 -29.83
C ALA A 261 8.04 0.02 -30.32
N TYR A 262 7.99 -1.29 -30.12
CA TYR A 262 6.84 -2.11 -30.48
C TYR A 262 5.59 -1.82 -29.64
N PHE A 263 5.75 -1.44 -28.38
CA PHE A 263 4.62 -1.07 -27.51
C PHE A 263 4.02 0.28 -27.89
N THR A 264 4.83 1.22 -28.40
CA THR A 264 4.42 2.61 -28.68
C THR A 264 4.02 2.89 -30.14
N GLN A 265 4.61 2.22 -31.13
CA GLN A 265 4.40 2.51 -32.57
C GLN A 265 3.24 1.71 -33.22
N TYR A 266 2.11 1.59 -32.53
CA TYR A 266 1.11 0.56 -32.82
C TYR A 266 -0.13 1.08 -33.59
N ASP A 267 0.03 1.37 -34.89
CA ASP A 267 -1.08 1.79 -35.78
C ASP A 267 -2.24 0.76 -35.89
N SER A 268 -2.04 -0.46 -35.39
CA SER A 268 -3.07 -1.51 -35.27
C SER A 268 -3.25 -1.93 -33.80
N PHE A 269 -4.25 -1.35 -33.14
CA PHE A 269 -4.63 -1.60 -31.75
C PHE A 269 -4.84 -3.10 -31.46
N HIS A 270 -3.94 -3.72 -30.67
CA HIS A 270 -3.89 -5.18 -30.48
C HIS A 270 -3.79 -5.53 -28.98
N ILE A 271 -4.92 -5.50 -28.29
CA ILE A 271 -5.04 -5.65 -26.82
C ILE A 271 -4.21 -6.80 -26.25
N GLU A 272 -4.28 -8.02 -26.80
CA GLU A 272 -3.52 -9.18 -26.29
C GLU A 272 -2.01 -8.90 -26.13
N PHE A 273 -1.42 -8.15 -27.06
CA PHE A 273 -0.01 -7.79 -27.02
C PHE A 273 0.27 -6.65 -26.05
N MET A 274 -0.62 -5.66 -25.97
CA MET A 274 -0.49 -4.55 -25.02
C MET A 274 -0.59 -5.05 -23.57
N VAL A 275 -1.55 -5.93 -23.29
CA VAL A 275 -1.73 -6.58 -21.97
C VAL A 275 -0.51 -7.41 -21.62
N ALA A 276 -0.05 -8.30 -22.52
CA ALA A 276 1.14 -9.13 -22.28
C ALA A 276 2.43 -8.29 -22.11
N CYS A 277 2.56 -7.17 -22.84
CA CYS A 277 3.69 -6.24 -22.72
C CYS A 277 3.66 -5.50 -21.38
N MET A 278 2.52 -4.93 -21.00
CA MET A 278 2.38 -4.22 -19.73
C MET A 278 2.56 -5.18 -18.54
N GLN A 279 1.97 -6.37 -18.61
CA GLN A 279 2.16 -7.45 -17.64
C GLN A 279 3.63 -7.87 -17.49
N PHE A 280 4.37 -7.99 -18.60
CA PHE A 280 5.82 -8.28 -18.55
C PHE A 280 6.60 -7.14 -17.88
N VAL A 281 6.31 -5.88 -18.23
CA VAL A 281 6.93 -4.69 -17.62
C VAL A 281 6.65 -4.64 -16.10
N ASN A 282 5.38 -4.84 -15.70
CA ASN A 282 4.97 -4.90 -14.29
C ASN A 282 5.77 -5.94 -13.51
N ILE A 283 5.97 -7.12 -14.08
CA ILE A 283 6.70 -8.21 -13.43
C ILE A 283 8.22 -7.95 -13.40
N VAL A 284 8.84 -7.53 -14.51
CA VAL A 284 10.30 -7.33 -14.54
C VAL A 284 10.74 -6.13 -13.70
N VAL A 285 9.90 -5.09 -13.53
CA VAL A 285 10.21 -3.95 -12.67
C VAL A 285 9.86 -4.23 -11.20
N HIS A 286 8.67 -4.75 -10.90
CA HIS A 286 8.17 -4.76 -9.52
C HIS A 286 8.36 -6.08 -8.75
N SER A 287 8.78 -7.19 -9.39
CA SER A 287 8.99 -8.47 -8.70
C SER A 287 10.32 -8.62 -7.95
N VAL A 288 11.21 -7.62 -8.03
CA VAL A 288 12.54 -7.68 -7.40
C VAL A 288 12.50 -7.41 -5.89
N GLU A 289 13.40 -8.08 -5.14
CA GLU A 289 13.50 -7.95 -3.68
C GLU A 289 14.23 -6.68 -3.22
N ASP A 290 15.20 -6.15 -4.00
CA ASP A 290 15.87 -4.88 -3.69
C ASP A 290 15.10 -3.68 -4.26
N MET A 291 14.70 -2.77 -3.38
CA MET A 291 13.96 -1.56 -3.74
C MET A 291 14.83 -0.56 -4.52
N ASN A 292 16.15 -0.54 -4.32
CA ASN A 292 17.04 0.32 -5.11
C ASN A 292 17.09 -0.17 -6.56
N PHE A 293 17.20 -1.49 -6.76
CA PHE A 293 17.13 -2.11 -8.08
C PHE A 293 15.74 -1.95 -8.74
N ARG A 294 14.64 -2.01 -7.96
CA ARG A 294 13.29 -1.68 -8.45
C ARG A 294 13.20 -0.26 -9.02
N VAL A 295 13.70 0.73 -8.28
CA VAL A 295 13.75 2.14 -8.73
C VAL A 295 14.65 2.30 -9.96
N HIS A 296 15.78 1.59 -10.02
CA HIS A 296 16.67 1.60 -11.19
C HIS A 296 15.98 1.05 -12.46
N LEU A 297 15.32 -0.11 -12.36
CA LEU A 297 14.58 -0.73 -13.47
C LEU A 297 13.39 0.13 -13.92
N GLN A 298 12.65 0.71 -12.97
CA GLN A 298 11.58 1.67 -13.26
C GLN A 298 12.12 2.86 -14.06
N TYR A 299 13.25 3.44 -13.62
CA TYR A 299 13.88 4.58 -14.29
C TYR A 299 14.42 4.25 -15.69
N GLU A 300 14.82 3.00 -15.97
CA GLU A 300 15.15 2.57 -17.34
C GLU A 300 13.93 2.67 -18.27
N PHE A 301 12.75 2.23 -17.83
CA PHE A 301 11.51 2.34 -18.61
C PHE A 301 11.00 3.79 -18.72
N THR A 302 11.10 4.60 -17.66
CA THR A 302 10.92 6.07 -17.74
C THR A 302 11.82 6.66 -18.82
N LYS A 303 13.09 6.25 -18.88
CA LYS A 303 14.06 6.68 -19.90
C LYS A 303 13.87 6.03 -21.29
N LEU A 304 12.81 5.25 -21.49
CA LEU A 304 12.32 4.79 -22.79
C LEU A 304 10.93 5.39 -23.14
N GLY A 305 10.44 6.35 -22.36
CA GLY A 305 9.17 7.05 -22.62
C GLY A 305 7.92 6.27 -22.20
N LEU A 306 8.04 5.30 -21.28
CA LEU A 306 6.90 4.53 -20.80
C LEU A 306 5.83 5.44 -20.16
N ASP A 307 6.21 6.25 -19.18
CA ASP A 307 5.26 7.02 -18.36
C ASP A 307 4.50 8.06 -19.22
N GLU A 308 5.22 8.71 -20.15
CA GLU A 308 4.71 9.64 -21.18
C GLU A 308 3.73 8.98 -22.17
N TYR A 309 3.73 7.66 -22.23
CA TYR A 309 2.85 6.84 -23.07
C TYR A 309 1.70 6.25 -22.25
N LEU A 310 1.93 5.86 -20.99
CA LEU A 310 0.88 5.39 -20.08
C LEU A 310 -0.17 6.47 -19.78
N GLU A 311 0.22 7.74 -19.63
CA GLU A 311 -0.76 8.83 -19.45
C GLU A 311 -1.69 8.99 -20.67
N LYS A 312 -1.23 8.61 -21.88
CA LYS A 312 -2.07 8.55 -23.10
C LYS A 312 -2.99 7.32 -23.10
N LEU A 313 -2.53 6.17 -22.58
CA LEU A 313 -3.31 4.93 -22.50
C LEU A 313 -4.28 4.86 -21.31
N LYS A 314 -4.16 5.76 -20.32
CA LYS A 314 -4.95 5.85 -19.09
C LYS A 314 -6.48 5.83 -19.29
N HIS A 315 -6.93 6.28 -20.46
CA HIS A 315 -8.33 6.33 -20.88
C HIS A 315 -8.69 5.27 -21.94
N THR A 316 -7.98 4.14 -21.95
CA THR A 316 -8.28 2.99 -22.83
C THR A 316 -9.64 2.36 -22.51
N GLU A 317 -10.37 1.92 -23.54
CA GLU A 317 -11.65 1.21 -23.41
C GLU A 317 -11.48 -0.27 -22.96
N SER A 318 -10.25 -0.78 -22.91
CA SER A 318 -9.98 -2.18 -22.55
C SER A 318 -9.73 -2.35 -21.06
N GLU A 319 -10.67 -2.99 -20.36
CA GLU A 319 -10.59 -3.31 -18.93
C GLU A 319 -9.31 -4.08 -18.58
N ASP A 320 -8.96 -5.14 -19.32
CA ASP A 320 -7.76 -5.95 -19.10
C ASP A 320 -6.47 -5.11 -19.16
N LEU A 321 -6.39 -4.19 -20.11
CA LEU A 321 -5.23 -3.29 -20.26
C LEU A 321 -5.22 -2.21 -19.17
N GLN A 322 -6.39 -1.64 -18.84
CA GLN A 322 -6.52 -0.66 -17.78
C GLN A 322 -6.10 -1.24 -16.42
N VAL A 323 -6.45 -2.50 -16.13
CA VAL A 323 -6.00 -3.23 -14.93
C VAL A 323 -4.46 -3.36 -14.91
N GLN A 324 -3.80 -3.66 -16.02
CA GLN A 324 -2.33 -3.71 -16.05
C GLN A 324 -1.68 -2.33 -15.91
N ILE A 325 -2.30 -1.26 -16.45
CA ILE A 325 -1.79 0.11 -16.33
C ILE A 325 -1.92 0.62 -14.89
N SER A 326 -3.11 0.48 -14.27
CA SER A 326 -3.30 0.85 -12.87
C SER A 326 -2.35 0.06 -11.95
N ALA A 327 -2.22 -1.25 -12.17
CA ALA A 327 -1.31 -2.08 -11.39
C ALA A 327 0.19 -1.70 -11.52
N TYR A 328 0.59 -1.00 -12.59
CA TYR A 328 1.90 -0.35 -12.70
C TYR A 328 1.94 0.93 -11.87
N LEU A 329 1.01 1.85 -12.11
CA LEU A 329 0.97 3.17 -11.49
C LEU A 329 0.85 3.09 -9.95
N ASP A 330 0.04 2.17 -9.43
CA ASP A 330 -0.10 1.85 -8.00
C ASP A 330 1.21 1.28 -7.37
N ASN A 331 2.18 0.88 -8.21
CA ASN A 331 3.46 0.28 -7.83
C ASN A 331 4.69 1.14 -8.18
N VAL A 332 4.49 2.32 -8.80
CA VAL A 332 5.55 3.29 -9.09
C VAL A 332 6.11 3.87 -7.79
N PHE A 333 7.43 3.86 -7.65
CA PHE A 333 8.14 4.54 -6.58
C PHE A 333 8.44 5.99 -6.97
N ASP A 334 7.82 6.95 -6.31
CA ASP A 334 8.26 8.34 -6.28
C ASP A 334 9.19 8.55 -5.07
N VAL A 335 10.50 8.66 -5.35
CA VAL A 335 11.52 8.86 -4.30
C VAL A 335 11.46 10.28 -3.72
N ALA A 336 11.01 11.29 -4.48
CA ALA A 336 10.93 12.66 -3.99
C ALA A 336 9.76 12.80 -3.00
N ALA A 337 8.57 12.29 -3.35
CA ALA A 337 7.42 12.27 -2.45
C ALA A 337 7.71 11.47 -1.16
N LEU A 338 8.40 10.31 -1.27
CA LEU A 338 8.80 9.52 -0.11
C LEU A 338 9.83 10.22 0.80
N MET A 339 10.64 11.13 0.26
CA MET A 339 11.53 11.99 1.07
C MET A 339 10.74 13.10 1.77
N GLU A 340 9.86 13.80 1.07
CA GLU A 340 8.98 14.85 1.62
C GLU A 340 8.07 14.30 2.73
N ASP A 341 7.48 13.11 2.54
CA ASP A 341 6.74 12.38 3.57
C ASP A 341 7.60 12.06 4.81
N SER A 342 8.88 11.72 4.62
CA SER A 342 9.79 11.39 5.73
C SER A 342 10.25 12.62 6.50
N GLU A 343 10.46 13.75 5.83
CA GLU A 343 10.77 15.04 6.46
C GLU A 343 9.54 15.56 7.23
N THR A 344 8.36 15.55 6.59
CA THR A 344 7.06 15.89 7.21
C THR A 344 6.77 15.04 8.44
N LYS A 345 7.02 13.73 8.36
CA LYS A 345 6.88 12.81 9.50
C LYS A 345 7.88 13.11 10.62
N THR A 346 9.08 13.59 10.32
CA THR A 346 10.07 13.96 11.34
C THR A 346 9.62 15.19 12.11
N ALA A 347 9.21 16.26 11.40
CA ALA A 347 8.64 17.46 12.01
C ALA A 347 7.36 17.16 12.82
N ALA A 348 6.52 16.20 12.36
CA ALA A 348 5.34 15.77 13.11
C ALA A 348 5.71 15.03 14.42
N LEU A 349 6.78 14.24 14.43
CA LEU A 349 7.29 13.59 15.64
C LEU A 349 7.92 14.59 16.61
N GLU A 350 8.60 15.62 16.11
CA GLU A 350 9.12 16.73 16.92
C GLU A 350 7.97 17.49 17.61
N LYS A 351 6.90 17.85 16.90
CA LYS A 351 5.72 18.50 17.52
C LYS A 351 4.96 17.56 18.47
N VAL A 352 5.00 16.24 18.28
CA VAL A 352 4.49 15.29 19.29
C VAL A 352 5.34 15.33 20.56
N ALA A 353 6.66 15.29 20.46
CA ALA A 353 7.56 15.40 21.62
C ALA A 353 7.37 16.73 22.38
N GLU A 354 7.24 17.85 21.66
CA GLU A 354 6.91 19.14 22.27
C GLU A 354 5.57 19.10 23.05
N LEU A 355 4.55 18.41 22.53
CA LEU A 355 3.25 18.28 23.21
C LEU A 355 3.31 17.31 24.41
N GLU A 356 4.15 16.27 24.34
CA GLU A 356 4.42 15.38 25.48
C GLU A 356 5.14 16.13 26.60
N ASP A 357 6.12 16.99 26.28
CA ASP A 357 6.79 17.89 27.22
C ASP A 357 5.82 18.95 27.79
N GLU A 358 5.03 19.63 26.94
CA GLU A 358 4.01 20.61 27.38
C GLU A 358 3.00 19.97 28.35
N LEU A 359 2.57 18.74 28.08
CA LEU A 359 1.66 17.96 28.94
C LEU A 359 2.32 17.55 30.26
N GLY A 360 3.60 17.16 30.23
CA GLY A 360 4.39 16.88 31.44
C GLY A 360 4.48 18.11 32.36
N HIS A 361 4.88 19.26 31.82
CA HIS A 361 4.94 20.52 32.57
C HIS A 361 3.56 20.95 33.12
N ALA A 362 2.48 20.68 32.38
CA ALA A 362 1.12 20.93 32.85
C ALA A 362 0.72 19.99 34.01
N HIS A 363 1.13 18.73 33.97
CA HIS A 363 0.88 17.74 35.02
C HIS A 363 1.67 18.05 36.31
N ASP A 364 2.96 18.36 36.20
CA ASP A 364 3.80 18.78 37.33
C ASP A 364 3.22 20.03 38.01
N LYS A 365 2.81 21.03 37.21
CA LYS A 365 2.15 22.24 37.72
C LYS A 365 0.79 21.95 38.38
N MET A 366 0.03 20.98 37.87
CA MET A 366 -1.24 20.55 38.47
C MET A 366 -1.00 19.90 39.83
N THR A 367 -0.06 18.96 39.93
CA THR A 367 0.23 18.26 41.20
C THR A 367 0.84 19.18 42.25
N GLU A 368 1.63 20.18 41.87
CA GLU A 368 2.12 21.21 42.80
C GLU A 368 0.98 22.13 43.31
N LEU A 369 0.02 22.50 42.46
CA LEU A 369 -1.16 23.25 42.88
C LEU A 369 -2.08 22.40 43.78
N GLU A 370 -2.23 21.11 43.52
CA GLU A 370 -2.94 20.17 44.40
C GLU A 370 -2.23 20.10 45.77
N ARG A 371 -0.90 19.96 45.80
CA ARG A 371 -0.08 19.95 47.02
C ARG A 371 -0.20 21.26 47.82
N GLU A 372 -0.17 22.41 47.16
CA GLU A 372 -0.44 23.72 47.80
C GLU A 372 -1.85 23.80 48.39
N SER A 373 -2.86 23.30 47.67
CA SER A 373 -4.26 23.35 48.12
C SER A 373 -4.49 22.47 49.36
N LEU A 374 -3.87 21.29 49.39
CA LEU A 374 -3.91 20.38 50.54
C LEU A 374 -3.18 20.97 51.76
N ALA A 375 -2.04 21.64 51.55
CA ALA A 375 -1.32 22.32 52.62
C ALA A 375 -2.17 23.45 53.25
N LYS A 376 -2.79 24.30 52.43
CA LYS A 376 -3.67 25.40 52.89
C LYS A 376 -4.94 24.86 53.57
N LEU A 377 -5.46 23.71 53.13
CA LEU A 377 -6.59 23.06 53.79
C LEU A 377 -6.20 22.57 55.19
N ALA A 378 -5.07 21.89 55.34
CA ALA A 378 -4.56 21.43 56.64
C ALA A 378 -4.21 22.59 57.59
N GLU A 379 -3.71 23.70 57.06
CA GLU A 379 -3.48 24.95 57.81
C GLU A 379 -4.79 25.52 58.37
N LEU A 380 -5.81 25.70 57.52
CA LEU A 380 -7.14 26.18 57.93
C LEU A 380 -7.86 25.21 58.87
N GLU A 381 -7.70 23.90 58.72
CA GLU A 381 -8.21 22.90 59.67
C GLU A 381 -7.52 23.01 61.04
N THR A 382 -6.22 23.35 61.05
CA THR A 382 -5.44 23.57 62.28
C THR A 382 -5.84 24.87 62.98
N GLU A 383 -5.99 25.99 62.26
CA GLU A 383 -6.50 27.26 62.81
C GLU A 383 -7.93 27.10 63.36
N LEU A 384 -8.81 26.42 62.60
CA LEU A 384 -10.17 26.11 63.05
C LEU A 384 -10.18 25.17 64.27
N GLY A 385 -9.18 24.31 64.40
CA GLY A 385 -8.93 23.49 65.58
C GLY A 385 -8.57 24.33 66.80
N ALA A 386 -7.57 25.22 66.68
CA ALA A 386 -7.15 26.13 67.74
C ALA A 386 -8.29 27.06 68.18
N MET A 387 -8.96 27.72 67.23
CA MET A 387 -10.08 28.63 67.52
C MET A 387 -11.25 27.94 68.23
N LYS A 388 -11.45 26.63 68.04
CA LYS A 388 -12.43 25.84 68.82
C LYS A 388 -11.97 25.58 70.25
N VAL A 389 -10.67 25.36 70.49
CA VAL A 389 -10.12 25.22 71.85
C VAL A 389 -10.24 26.55 72.60
N ASP A 390 -9.80 27.65 71.99
CA ASP A 390 -9.91 29.01 72.55
C ASP A 390 -11.37 29.36 72.87
N TYR A 391 -12.31 29.02 71.98
CA TYR A 391 -13.74 29.23 72.22
C TYR A 391 -14.29 28.42 73.41
N ILE A 392 -13.81 27.18 73.61
CA ILE A 392 -14.18 26.36 74.77
C ILE A 392 -13.58 26.95 76.05
N GLU A 393 -12.34 27.42 76.02
CA GLU A 393 -11.70 28.08 77.18
C GLU A 393 -12.37 29.41 77.54
N VAL A 394 -12.76 30.22 76.54
CA VAL A 394 -13.54 31.47 76.76
C VAL A 394 -14.94 31.18 77.31
N LEU A 395 -15.59 30.09 76.91
CA LEU A 395 -16.87 29.67 77.50
C LEU A 395 -16.71 29.19 78.96
N GLU A 396 -15.66 28.43 79.27
CA GLU A 396 -15.41 27.90 80.61
C GLU A 396 -14.97 29.00 81.59
N THR A 397 -14.07 29.89 81.18
CA THR A 397 -13.70 31.08 81.97
C THR A 397 -14.90 32.00 82.19
N ARG A 398 -15.77 32.18 81.18
CA ARG A 398 -17.05 32.88 81.36
C ARG A 398 -17.96 32.16 82.36
N ARG A 399 -18.08 30.83 82.33
CA ARG A 399 -18.88 30.06 83.30
C ARG A 399 -18.41 30.31 84.73
N ILE A 400 -17.09 30.26 84.96
CA ILE A 400 -16.46 30.53 86.26
C ILE A 400 -16.77 31.96 86.71
N VAL A 401 -16.61 32.97 85.85
CA VAL A 401 -16.91 34.37 86.18
C VAL A 401 -18.41 34.61 86.44
N GLU A 402 -19.31 33.92 85.75
CA GLU A 402 -20.75 33.99 86.04
C GLU A 402 -21.11 33.33 87.39
N GLU A 403 -20.44 32.25 87.77
CA GLU A 403 -20.56 31.61 89.08
C GLU A 403 -20.00 32.49 90.22
N GLU A 404 -18.85 33.13 90.03
CA GLU A 404 -18.28 34.11 90.96
C GLU A 404 -19.19 35.35 91.11
N LEU A 405 -19.70 35.89 89.99
CA LEU A 405 -20.65 37.02 90.02
C LEU A 405 -21.97 36.64 90.70
N ALA A 406 -22.43 35.39 90.59
CA ALA A 406 -23.59 34.90 91.32
C ALA A 406 -23.31 34.78 92.83
N ALA A 407 -22.12 34.31 93.22
CA ALA A 407 -21.68 34.26 94.61
C ALA A 407 -21.55 35.67 95.23
N LEU A 408 -20.90 36.60 94.53
CA LEU A 408 -20.77 38.00 94.94
C LEU A 408 -22.12 38.72 95.02
N LYS A 409 -23.07 38.43 94.10
CA LYS A 409 -24.45 38.94 94.19
C LYS A 409 -25.16 38.44 95.45
N ARG A 410 -25.04 37.16 95.79
CA ARG A 410 -25.59 36.62 97.06
C ARG A 410 -24.96 37.28 98.28
N GLN A 411 -23.63 37.35 98.33
CA GLN A 411 -22.89 38.02 99.42
C GLN A 411 -23.29 39.50 99.57
N LYS A 412 -23.43 40.23 98.46
CA LYS A 412 -23.91 41.62 98.46
C LYS A 412 -25.37 41.73 98.92
N GLN A 413 -26.25 40.81 98.52
CA GLN A 413 -27.64 40.80 98.97
C GLN A 413 -27.75 40.53 100.47
N ASP A 414 -26.97 39.60 101.02
CA ASP A 414 -26.94 39.32 102.46
C ASP A 414 -26.25 40.45 103.25
N SER A 415 -25.23 41.10 102.68
CA SER A 415 -24.64 42.32 103.26
C SER A 415 -25.63 43.49 103.24
N ALA A 416 -26.41 43.67 102.17
CA ALA A 416 -27.44 44.70 102.08
C ALA A 416 -28.60 44.43 103.04
N ARG A 417 -28.99 43.16 103.26
CA ARG A 417 -29.92 42.76 104.32
C ARG A 417 -29.39 43.11 105.71
N ARG A 418 -28.11 42.80 105.99
CA ARG A 418 -27.44 43.19 107.25
C ARG A 418 -27.39 44.71 107.43
N GLN A 419 -27.06 45.46 106.38
CA GLN A 419 -27.06 46.92 106.40
C GLN A 419 -28.47 47.48 106.64
N SER A 420 -29.50 47.00 105.95
CA SER A 420 -30.89 47.43 106.17
C SER A 420 -31.37 47.13 107.61
N VAL A 421 -30.99 45.99 108.20
CA VAL A 421 -31.26 45.68 109.62
C VAL A 421 -30.51 46.61 110.58
N LEU A 422 -29.31 47.07 110.22
CA LEU A 422 -28.55 48.05 111.01
C LEU A 422 -29.07 49.48 110.82
N GLU A 423 -29.44 49.87 109.60
CA GLU A 423 -29.99 51.17 109.23
C GLU A 423 -31.36 51.39 109.88
N SER A 424 -32.22 50.36 109.91
CA SER A 424 -33.48 50.40 110.66
C SER A 424 -33.25 50.66 112.16
N LYS A 425 -32.18 50.09 112.74
CA LYS A 425 -31.75 50.38 114.13
C LYS A 425 -31.08 51.73 114.30
N ILE A 426 -30.40 52.25 113.27
CA ILE A 426 -29.79 53.59 113.30
C ILE A 426 -30.89 54.66 113.26
N ILE A 427 -31.94 54.50 112.44
CA ILE A 427 -33.10 55.40 112.42
C ILE A 427 -33.85 55.37 113.77
N GLU A 428 -33.95 54.19 114.40
CA GLU A 428 -34.48 54.00 115.76
C GLU A 428 -33.62 54.70 116.84
N LEU A 429 -32.34 54.99 116.58
CA LEU A 429 -31.42 55.73 117.47
C LEU A 429 -31.30 57.23 117.11
N GLU A 430 -31.35 57.59 115.82
CA GLU A 430 -31.24 58.98 115.35
C GLU A 430 -32.49 59.81 115.66
N THR A 431 -33.66 59.16 115.78
CA THR A 431 -34.87 59.80 116.31
C THR A 431 -34.77 60.18 117.80
N LEU A 432 -33.75 59.71 118.53
CA LEU A 432 -33.54 59.98 119.96
C LEU A 432 -32.50 61.07 120.28
N THR A 433 -31.76 61.63 119.31
CA THR A 433 -30.75 62.69 119.57
C THR A 433 -30.67 63.68 118.42
N GLY A 434 -30.84 64.98 118.69
CA GLY A 434 -31.08 65.98 117.65
C GLY A 434 -30.07 67.12 117.50
N THR A 435 -30.43 68.03 116.58
CA THR A 435 -29.99 69.44 116.46
C THR A 435 -28.52 69.77 116.12
N LEU A 436 -28.33 70.19 114.85
CA LEU A 436 -27.46 71.28 114.34
C LEU A 436 -26.01 71.41 114.86
N THR A 437 -25.00 71.48 113.99
CA THR A 437 -24.75 72.67 113.14
C THR A 437 -23.82 72.37 111.95
N LYS A 438 -23.66 73.31 111.00
CA LYS A 438 -22.82 73.18 109.78
C LYS A 438 -21.69 74.21 109.72
N GLY A 439 -20.54 73.78 109.16
CA GLY A 439 -19.55 74.62 108.44
C GLY A 439 -18.09 74.38 108.84
N SER A 440 -17.06 74.75 108.06
CA SER A 440 -16.89 74.97 106.59
C SER A 440 -15.42 75.35 106.28
N ALA A 441 -14.98 75.32 105.01
CA ALA A 441 -13.68 75.83 104.45
C ALA A 441 -12.39 75.06 104.85
N ILE A 442 -11.23 75.03 104.15
CA ILE A 442 -10.70 75.45 102.80
C ILE A 442 -9.38 74.62 102.57
N ALA A 443 -8.66 74.46 101.44
CA ALA A 443 -8.51 75.12 100.11
C ALA A 443 -8.69 74.07 98.95
N SER A 444 -8.24 74.11 97.67
CA SER A 444 -7.20 74.76 96.80
C SER A 444 -5.79 74.10 96.76
N LEU A 445 -5.09 74.01 95.61
CA LEU A 445 -5.30 74.50 94.21
C LEU A 445 -5.61 73.32 93.23
N GLN A 446 -5.57 73.30 91.88
CA GLN A 446 -5.29 74.21 90.72
C GLN A 446 -6.09 73.62 89.51
N HIS A 447 -6.59 74.27 88.43
CA HIS A 447 -6.09 75.18 87.37
C HIS A 447 -5.17 74.53 86.31
N GLU A 448 -5.34 74.70 84.98
CA GLU A 448 -6.19 75.58 84.12
C GLU A 448 -7.11 74.78 83.15
N SER A 449 -8.28 75.18 82.59
CA SER A 449 -8.87 76.42 81.99
C SER A 449 -8.96 76.34 80.42
N PRO A 450 -9.63 77.24 79.66
CA PRO A 450 -10.95 76.88 79.07
C PRO A 450 -11.23 77.31 77.59
N ALA A 451 -12.45 77.01 77.09
CA ALA A 451 -13.38 77.94 76.37
C ALA A 451 -14.04 77.44 75.05
N LYS A 452 -15.39 77.60 74.99
CA LYS A 452 -16.23 78.07 73.85
C LYS A 452 -16.39 77.16 72.59
N SER A 453 -17.52 77.16 71.86
CA SER A 453 -18.90 77.67 72.10
C SER A 453 -19.88 77.18 71.01
N SER A 454 -21.19 77.05 71.35
CA SER A 454 -22.39 77.31 70.50
C SER A 454 -22.71 76.51 69.21
N THR A 455 -23.97 76.33 68.74
CA THR A 455 -25.35 76.47 69.26
C THR A 455 -26.40 76.05 68.17
N LEU A 456 -27.59 75.51 68.56
CA LEU A 456 -28.81 75.18 67.74
C LEU A 456 -28.62 74.08 66.63
N GLU A 457 -29.52 73.12 66.30
CA GLU A 457 -31.00 73.06 66.10
C GLU A 457 -31.51 73.55 64.71
N ASN A 458 -32.53 72.98 64.04
CA ASN A 458 -33.26 71.69 64.11
C ASN A 458 -34.21 71.51 62.87
N ILE A 459 -34.97 70.39 62.77
CA ILE A 459 -36.27 70.23 62.03
C ILE A 459 -36.20 70.21 60.46
N ILE A 460 -36.37 69.07 59.76
CA ILE A 460 -37.60 68.37 59.25
C ILE A 460 -38.25 69.07 58.02
N SER A 461 -38.70 68.46 56.91
CA SER A 461 -39.12 67.07 56.51
C SER A 461 -38.69 66.76 55.03
N SER A 462 -38.95 65.64 54.31
CA SER A 462 -39.94 64.54 54.45
C SER A 462 -39.62 63.30 53.56
N MET A 463 -39.90 62.07 54.05
CA MET A 463 -40.21 60.80 53.34
C MET A 463 -39.18 60.21 52.33
N ASN A 464 -39.00 58.90 52.06
CA ASN A 464 -39.40 57.55 52.57
C ASN A 464 -38.58 56.49 51.74
N SER A 465 -38.37 55.19 52.03
CA SER A 465 -38.45 54.32 53.24
C SER A 465 -37.94 52.88 52.91
N THR A 466 -37.82 52.02 53.93
CA THR A 466 -37.75 50.51 53.93
C THR A 466 -36.42 49.75 53.64
N SER A 467 -36.32 48.57 54.27
CA SER A 467 -35.15 47.65 54.46
C SER A 467 -35.59 46.19 54.12
N PRO A 468 -35.19 45.03 54.75
CA PRO A 468 -34.04 44.63 55.62
C PRO A 468 -33.38 43.21 55.41
N ILE A 469 -32.21 42.97 56.06
CA ILE A 469 -31.70 41.75 56.81
C ILE A 469 -31.74 40.30 56.21
N GLY A 470 -30.64 39.51 56.39
CA GLY A 470 -30.72 38.02 56.55
C GLY A 470 -29.47 37.09 56.31
N ASP A 471 -28.86 36.56 57.38
CA ASP A 471 -28.21 35.22 57.59
C ASP A 471 -27.05 34.59 56.75
N PHE A 472 -26.57 33.41 57.22
CA PHE A 472 -25.31 32.66 56.94
C PHE A 472 -25.28 31.78 55.65
N ALA A 473 -24.09 31.57 55.04
CA ALA A 473 -23.42 30.23 54.85
C ALA A 473 -22.29 30.15 53.76
N SER A 474 -21.37 29.21 53.99
CA SER A 474 -20.22 28.64 53.23
C SER A 474 -20.10 28.62 51.67
N LEU A 475 -18.84 28.83 51.20
CA LEU A 475 -18.15 28.24 50.00
C LEU A 475 -18.68 28.54 48.57
N PRO A 476 -17.92 28.29 47.47
CA PRO A 476 -16.48 28.48 47.21
C PRO A 476 -16.17 29.19 45.83
N ALA A 477 -14.86 29.43 45.57
CA ALA A 477 -14.12 29.57 44.28
C ALA A 477 -14.75 30.16 42.97
N PRO A 478 -14.04 31.05 42.24
CA PRO A 478 -14.48 31.59 40.94
C PRO A 478 -14.15 30.69 39.73
N VAL A 479 -14.92 30.84 38.65
CA VAL A 479 -14.89 30.05 37.39
C VAL A 479 -14.92 31.01 36.17
N PRO A 480 -14.25 30.71 35.02
CA PRO A 480 -13.92 31.68 33.96
C PRO A 480 -15.07 32.18 33.05
N PRO A 481 -14.85 33.24 32.23
CA PRO A 481 -15.88 33.90 31.41
C PRO A 481 -16.36 33.12 30.17
N PRO A 482 -17.52 33.49 29.58
CA PRO A 482 -18.26 32.65 28.64
C PRO A 482 -17.82 32.71 27.16
N SER A 483 -18.13 31.64 26.44
CA SER A 483 -17.95 31.47 24.98
C SER A 483 -19.05 32.15 24.15
N PRO A 484 -18.82 32.44 22.85
CA PRO A 484 -19.84 32.98 21.95
C PRO A 484 -20.96 31.95 21.62
N PRO A 485 -22.14 32.42 21.17
CA PRO A 485 -23.31 31.54 20.93
C PRO A 485 -23.10 30.60 19.74
N GLN A 486 -23.48 29.34 19.93
CA GLN A 486 -23.50 28.32 18.86
C GLN A 486 -24.77 28.44 18.01
N CYS A 487 -24.65 28.24 16.69
CA CYS A 487 -25.81 28.03 15.82
C CYS A 487 -26.50 26.69 16.12
N PRO A 488 -27.82 26.57 15.91
CA PRO A 488 -28.49 25.28 15.97
C PRO A 488 -27.96 24.34 14.87
N PRO A 489 -27.89 23.01 15.11
CA PRO A 489 -27.49 22.06 14.08
C PRO A 489 -28.50 22.01 12.93
N PRO A 490 -28.08 21.73 11.69
CA PRO A 490 -28.99 21.52 10.57
C PRO A 490 -29.86 20.26 10.79
N PRO A 491 -31.07 20.21 10.22
CA PRO A 491 -31.90 19.01 10.29
C PRO A 491 -31.23 17.82 9.57
N PRO A 492 -31.52 16.57 9.99
CA PRO A 492 -30.98 15.39 9.32
C PRO A 492 -31.45 15.29 7.86
N PRO A 493 -30.64 14.72 6.96
CA PRO A 493 -31.03 14.52 5.57
C PRO A 493 -32.24 13.57 5.46
N PRO A 494 -33.11 13.74 4.45
CA PRO A 494 -34.24 12.85 4.23
C PRO A 494 -33.75 11.42 3.91
N PRO A 495 -34.54 10.38 4.27
CA PRO A 495 -34.19 9.00 3.94
C PRO A 495 -34.12 8.78 2.42
N PRO A 496 -33.24 7.88 1.92
CA PRO A 496 -33.15 7.58 0.51
C PRO A 496 -34.48 7.00 -0.03
N PRO A 497 -34.83 7.27 -1.29
CA PRO A 497 -36.04 6.73 -1.89
C PRO A 497 -36.00 5.19 -1.94
N PRO A 498 -37.15 4.50 -1.82
CA PRO A 498 -37.19 3.04 -1.87
C PRO A 498 -36.69 2.54 -3.24
N PRO A 499 -35.90 1.44 -3.28
CA PRO A 499 -35.37 0.91 -4.53
C PRO A 499 -36.51 0.47 -5.46
N SER A 500 -36.41 0.86 -6.73
CA SER A 500 -37.41 0.54 -7.74
C SER A 500 -37.59 -0.98 -7.87
N MET A 501 -38.84 -1.45 -7.90
CA MET A 501 -39.15 -2.88 -8.05
C MET A 501 -38.72 -3.40 -9.43
N VAL A 502 -37.55 -4.02 -9.51
CA VAL A 502 -37.14 -4.82 -10.66
C VAL A 502 -37.96 -6.11 -10.65
N LEU A 503 -38.87 -6.23 -11.62
CA LEU A 503 -39.71 -7.40 -11.81
C LEU A 503 -38.85 -8.64 -12.12
N ARG A 504 -38.65 -9.54 -11.14
CA ARG A 504 -37.93 -10.80 -11.35
C ARG A 504 -38.90 -11.94 -11.69
N THR A 505 -38.57 -12.67 -12.75
CA THR A 505 -39.22 -13.92 -13.14
C THR A 505 -38.92 -15.06 -12.14
N PRO A 506 -39.78 -16.08 -12.01
CA PRO A 506 -39.66 -17.09 -10.97
C PRO A 506 -38.67 -18.19 -11.37
N GLY A 507 -37.72 -18.53 -10.49
CA GLY A 507 -36.90 -19.74 -10.69
C GLY A 507 -35.49 -19.75 -10.13
N ASP A 508 -35.25 -19.39 -8.87
CA ASP A 508 -34.08 -19.93 -8.15
C ASP A 508 -34.25 -19.84 -6.62
N ASN A 509 -34.12 -20.98 -5.91
CA ASN A 509 -34.40 -21.08 -4.47
C ASN A 509 -33.09 -21.25 -3.68
N LYS A 510 -32.51 -20.13 -3.23
CA LYS A 510 -31.43 -20.11 -2.22
C LYS A 510 -31.69 -19.00 -1.21
N SER A 511 -31.58 -19.32 0.08
CA SER A 511 -31.69 -18.36 1.18
C SER A 511 -30.47 -17.44 1.24
N PRO A 512 -30.64 -16.15 1.59
CA PRO A 512 -29.52 -15.24 1.80
C PRO A 512 -28.80 -15.55 3.13
N PRO A 513 -27.50 -15.23 3.26
CA PRO A 513 -26.78 -15.32 4.52
C PRO A 513 -27.26 -14.24 5.53
N PRO A 514 -27.06 -14.45 6.84
CA PRO A 514 -27.39 -13.45 7.85
C PRO A 514 -26.52 -12.19 7.70
N ALA A 515 -27.12 -11.03 7.97
CA ALA A 515 -26.42 -9.74 7.94
C ALA A 515 -25.39 -9.62 9.09
N PRO A 516 -24.26 -8.90 8.87
CA PRO A 516 -23.28 -8.66 9.93
C PRO A 516 -23.84 -7.75 11.02
N ILE A 517 -23.46 -8.03 12.27
CA ILE A 517 -23.82 -7.23 13.45
C ILE A 517 -22.99 -5.93 13.43
N PRO A 518 -23.58 -4.74 13.65
CA PRO A 518 -22.82 -3.49 13.71
C PRO A 518 -21.90 -3.44 14.96
N PRO A 519 -20.73 -2.78 14.87
CA PRO A 519 -19.83 -2.64 16.02
C PRO A 519 -20.44 -1.73 17.11
N PRO A 520 -20.08 -1.93 18.39
CA PRO A 520 -20.56 -1.09 19.49
C PRO A 520 -19.95 0.33 19.44
N PRO A 521 -20.58 1.32 20.11
CA PRO A 521 -20.04 2.68 20.19
C PRO A 521 -18.66 2.75 20.87
N ALA A 522 -17.85 3.73 20.46
CA ALA A 522 -16.53 3.96 21.04
C ALA A 522 -16.62 4.37 22.52
N GLY A 523 -15.67 3.87 23.34
CA GLY A 523 -15.50 4.25 24.75
C GLY A 523 -15.62 3.13 25.78
N MET A 524 -16.01 1.91 25.39
CA MET A 524 -16.30 0.80 26.32
C MET A 524 -15.52 -0.50 26.00
N MET A 525 -14.20 -0.43 26.01
CA MET A 525 -13.33 -1.62 26.14
C MET A 525 -12.14 -1.31 27.05
N GLN A 526 -11.97 -2.11 28.11
CA GLN A 526 -10.71 -2.16 28.86
C GLN A 526 -9.68 -2.98 28.06
N ALA A 527 -8.42 -2.54 28.07
CA ALA A 527 -7.32 -3.31 27.48
C ALA A 527 -6.94 -4.49 28.40
N PRO A 528 -6.64 -5.68 27.85
CA PRO A 528 -6.06 -6.77 28.63
C PRO A 528 -4.57 -6.51 28.88
N ASP A 529 -4.10 -6.79 30.10
CA ASP A 529 -2.70 -6.65 30.48
C ASP A 529 -1.77 -7.54 29.63
N GLY A 530 -0.57 -7.02 29.29
CA GLY A 530 0.48 -7.76 28.61
C GLY A 530 0.78 -7.36 27.15
N ALA A 531 0.29 -6.21 26.69
CA ALA A 531 0.52 -5.69 25.33
C ALA A 531 1.98 -5.24 25.07
N MET A 532 2.91 -6.19 24.93
CA MET A 532 4.31 -5.94 24.57
C MET A 532 4.45 -5.26 23.19
N THR A 533 5.41 -4.34 23.09
CA THR A 533 5.63 -3.47 21.92
C THR A 533 5.83 -4.24 20.62
N ILE A 534 4.89 -4.12 19.67
CA ILE A 534 5.03 -4.72 18.34
C ILE A 534 5.90 -3.81 17.46
N LYS A 535 7.18 -4.15 17.31
CA LYS A 535 7.96 -3.77 16.12
C LYS A 535 7.30 -4.40 14.89
N ARG A 536 6.36 -3.70 14.26
CA ARG A 536 5.79 -4.11 12.97
C ARG A 536 6.90 -4.04 11.91
N LYS A 537 7.53 -5.19 11.64
CA LYS A 537 8.27 -5.38 10.40
C LYS A 537 7.24 -5.37 9.27
N THR A 538 7.14 -4.24 8.57
CA THR A 538 6.19 -4.05 7.48
C THR A 538 6.60 -4.94 6.31
N ASN A 539 6.10 -6.17 6.29
CA ASN A 539 6.03 -6.93 5.04
C ASN A 539 5.05 -6.19 4.13
N GLN A 540 5.57 -5.34 3.24
CA GLN A 540 4.84 -4.97 2.03
C GLN A 540 4.67 -6.25 1.20
N SER A 541 3.58 -6.97 1.44
CA SER A 541 3.10 -8.01 0.54
C SER A 541 2.68 -7.30 -0.75
N CYS A 542 3.62 -7.16 -1.69
CA CYS A 542 3.42 -6.46 -2.94
C CYS A 542 2.23 -7.08 -3.67
N SER A 543 1.07 -6.43 -3.64
CA SER A 543 -0.17 -6.87 -4.27
C SER A 543 -0.14 -6.58 -5.76
N LEU A 544 0.92 -7.08 -6.43
CA LEU A 544 0.81 -7.50 -7.81
C LEU A 544 -0.36 -8.48 -7.87
N SER A 545 -1.42 -8.10 -8.56
CA SER A 545 -2.53 -8.99 -8.92
C SER A 545 -2.00 -10.02 -9.92
N VAL A 546 -1.20 -10.98 -9.43
CA VAL A 546 -0.47 -11.97 -10.25
C VAL A 546 -1.47 -12.62 -11.20
N PRO A 547 -1.41 -12.32 -12.51
CA PRO A 547 -2.38 -12.87 -13.45
C PRO A 547 -2.26 -14.39 -13.44
N THR A 548 -3.38 -15.10 -13.58
CA THR A 548 -3.34 -16.57 -13.56
C THR A 548 -2.77 -17.08 -14.89
N PHE A 549 -1.44 -17.03 -15.00
CA PHE A 549 -0.66 -17.56 -16.11
C PHE A 549 -1.06 -19.01 -16.35
N SER A 550 -1.83 -19.23 -17.41
CA SER A 550 -2.37 -20.54 -17.79
C SER A 550 -1.31 -21.42 -18.48
N ILE A 551 -0.07 -21.32 -18.02
CA ILE A 551 1.16 -21.84 -18.64
C ILE A 551 2.02 -22.59 -17.61
N LEU A 552 2.05 -22.18 -16.33
CA LEU A 552 2.82 -22.88 -15.30
C LEU A 552 1.90 -23.52 -14.25
N PRO A 553 2.20 -24.73 -13.76
CA PRO A 553 1.52 -25.31 -12.61
C PRO A 553 1.55 -24.37 -11.40
N LYS A 554 0.41 -24.21 -10.70
CA LYS A 554 0.28 -23.38 -9.47
C LYS A 554 1.30 -23.70 -8.36
N GLU A 555 1.95 -24.85 -8.44
CA GLU A 555 2.98 -25.32 -7.51
C GLU A 555 4.36 -24.66 -7.70
N MET A 556 4.61 -23.94 -8.80
CA MET A 556 5.91 -23.29 -9.09
C MET A 556 5.97 -21.81 -8.69
N TRP A 557 4.90 -21.29 -8.07
CA TRP A 557 4.74 -19.90 -7.64
C TRP A 557 5.05 -19.74 -6.14
N LYS A 558 5.98 -20.56 -5.61
CA LYS A 558 6.33 -20.74 -4.20
C LYS A 558 7.80 -21.13 -4.01
#